data_AF-A0A3M9N7W4-F1
#
_entry.id   AF-A0A3M9N7W4-F1
#
_cell.length_a   1.000
_cell.length_b   1.000
_cell.length_c   1.000
_cell.angle_alpha   90.00
_cell.angle_beta   90.00
_cell.angle_gamma   90.00
#
_symmetry.space_group_name_H-M   'P 1'
#
loop_
_entity.id
_entity.type
_entity.pdbx_description
1 polymer ?
#
loop_
_entity_poly.entity_id
_entity_poly.type
_entity_poly.pdbx_seq_one_letter_code
_entity_poly.pdbx_strand_id
1 'polypeptide(L)' 'MLYDAIELLPPRRKLIFKLCKIECKSYEQISLQLGVSCSTISDHIVKANRFIKTILLGRQ' A
#
# COMPACT_ATOMS: atom_id res chain seq x y z
N MET A 1 -9.97 13.54 -1.07
CA MET A 1 -10.65 12.33 -0.58
C MET A 1 -9.86 11.03 -0.77
N LEU A 2 -9.26 10.73 -1.93
CA LEU A 2 -8.38 9.54 -2.07
C LEU A 2 -6.97 9.77 -1.49
N TYR A 3 -6.39 10.94 -1.73
CA TYR A 3 -5.07 11.30 -1.20
C TYR A 3 -5.06 11.29 0.33
N ASP A 4 -6.10 11.83 0.98
CA ASP A 4 -6.25 11.80 2.44
C ASP A 4 -6.24 10.38 3.01
N ALA A 5 -6.91 9.43 2.35
CA ALA A 5 -6.93 8.04 2.77
C ALA A 5 -5.55 7.38 2.62
N ILE A 6 -4.77 7.76 1.61
CA ILE A 6 -3.38 7.32 1.42
C ILE A 6 -2.45 7.96 2.45
N GLU A 7 -2.74 9.19 2.89
CA GLU A 7 -1.98 9.88 3.94
C GLU A 7 -2.17 9.24 5.31
N LEU A 8 -3.36 8.72 5.57
CA LEU A 8 -3.71 7.96 6.79
C LEU A 8 -3.11 6.55 6.81
N LEU A 9 -2.53 6.06 5.70
CA LEU A 9 -1.85 4.77 5.70
C LEU A 9 -0.57 4.82 6.54
N PRO A 10 -0.23 3.73 7.25
CA PRO A 10 1.06 3.63 7.92
C PRO A 10 2.22 3.85 6.93
N PRO A 11 3.32 4.47 7.36
CA PRO A 11 4.40 4.91 6.46
C PRO A 11 4.95 3.78 5.59
N ARG A 12 5.07 2.57 6.14
CA ARG A 12 5.55 1.39 5.41
C ARG A 12 4.56 0.91 4.33
N ARG A 13 3.25 0.97 4.59
CA ARG A 13 2.21 0.62 3.60
C ARG A 13 2.08 1.70 2.54
N LYS A 14 2.15 2.98 2.92
CA LYS A 14 2.17 4.12 1.99
C LYS A 14 3.35 4.01 1.03
N LEU A 15 4.54 3.66 1.55
CA LEU A 15 5.74 3.45 0.74
C LEU A 15 5.54 2.30 -0.25
N ILE A 16 5.13 1.11 0.21
CA ILE A 16 4.90 -0.05 -0.66
C ILE A 16 3.84 0.26 -1.74
N PHE A 17 2.75 0.92 -1.36
CA PHE A 17 1.71 1.32 -2.30
C PHE A 17 2.24 2.31 -3.34
N LYS A 18 3.03 3.31 -2.94
CA LYS A 18 3.69 4.24 -3.88
C LYS A 18 4.67 3.53 -4.82
N LEU A 19 5.52 2.64 -4.30
CA LEU A 19 6.48 1.92 -5.14
C LEU A 19 5.77 1.06 -6.20
N CYS A 20 4.67 0.41 -5.81
CA CYS A 20 3.89 -0.42 -6.74
C CYS A 20 3.03 0.41 -7.71
N LYS A 21 2.37 1.49 -7.26
CA LYS A 21 1.41 2.26 -8.06
C LYS A 21 2.00 3.49 -8.77
N ILE A 22 3.00 4.14 -8.20
CA ILE A 22 3.65 5.32 -8.77
C ILE A 22 4.91 4.92 -9.53
N GLU A 23 5.76 4.11 -8.93
CA GLU A 23 6.99 3.66 -9.60
C GLU A 23 6.80 2.42 -10.48
N CYS A 24 5.59 1.84 -10.53
CA CYS A 24 5.27 0.62 -11.28
C CYS A 24 6.26 -0.53 -11.02
N LYS A 25 6.86 -0.57 -9.83
CA LYS A 25 7.82 -1.62 -9.47
C LYS A 25 7.09 -2.93 -9.22
N SER A 26 7.73 -4.01 -9.65
CA SER A 26 7.25 -5.36 -9.37
C SER A 26 7.44 -5.71 -7.90
N TYR A 27 6.60 -6.62 -7.39
CA TYR A 27 6.68 -7.06 -6.00
C TYR A 27 8.06 -7.59 -5.63
N GLU A 28 8.74 -8.28 -6.54
CA GLU A 28 10.11 -8.77 -6.35
C GLU A 28 11.13 -7.64 -6.14
N GLN A 29 11.05 -6.57 -6.92
CA GLN A 29 11.95 -5.42 -6.78
C GLN A 29 11.73 -4.70 -5.45
N ILE A 30 10.47 -4.52 -5.07
CA ILE A 30 10.13 -3.90 -3.78
C ILE A 30 10.56 -4.82 -2.63
N SER A 31 10.47 -6.14 -2.81
CA SER A 31 10.90 -7.16 -1.85
C SER A 31 12.40 -7.08 -1.60
N LEU A 32 13.19 -7.03 -2.69
CA LEU A 32 14.63 -6.83 -2.64
C LEU A 32 15.00 -5.47 -2.03
N GLN A 33 14.29 -4.41 -2.40
CA GLN A 33 14.58 -3.04 -1.94
C GLN A 33 14.30 -2.84 -0.44
N LEU A 34 13.26 -3.48 0.10
CA LEU A 34 12.86 -3.36 1.50
C LEU A 34 13.32 -4.53 2.38
N GLY A 35 13.89 -5.58 1.79
CA GLY A 35 14.28 -6.81 2.48
C GLY A 35 13.10 -7.57 3.08
N VAL A 36 11.92 -7.53 2.44
CA VAL A 36 10.69 -8.20 2.91
C VAL A 36 10.14 -9.10 1.82
N SER A 37 9.59 -10.26 2.16
CA SER A 37 9.12 -11.22 1.16
C SER A 37 7.97 -10.68 0.30
N CYS A 38 7.86 -11.15 -0.94
CA CYS A 38 6.73 -10.81 -1.84
C CYS A 38 5.35 -11.04 -1.19
N SER A 39 5.22 -12.09 -0.36
CA SER A 39 3.99 -12.36 0.41
C SER A 39 3.67 -11.24 1.41
N THR A 40 4.68 -10.69 2.08
CA THR A 40 4.55 -9.55 2.98
C THR A 40 4.10 -8.30 2.22
N ILE A 41 4.62 -8.09 1.01
CA ILE A 41 4.21 -6.98 0.14
C ILE A 41 2.76 -7.12 -0.29
N SER A 42 2.35 -8.31 -0.73
CA SER A 42 0.96 -8.60 -1.09
C SER A 42 0.03 -8.32 0.09
N ASP A 43 0.37 -8.79 1.29
CA ASP A 43 -0.39 -8.52 2.52
C ASP A 43 -0.48 -7.01 2.81
N HIS A 44 0.63 -6.27 2.66
CA HIS A 44 0.63 -4.81 2.81
C HIS A 44 -0.28 -4.11 1.79
N ILE A 45 -0.28 -4.53 0.51
CA ILE A 45 -1.12 -3.98 -0.55
C ILE A 45 -2.60 -4.28 -0.28
N VAL A 46 -2.95 -5.52 0.07
CA VAL A 46 -4.33 -5.91 0.40
C VAL A 46 -4.83 -5.12 1.61
N LYS A 47 -4.02 -5.00 2.67
CA LYS A 47 -4.37 -4.20 3.85
C LYS A 47 -4.49 -2.71 3.52
N ALA A 48 -3.64 -2.17 2.66
CA ALA A 48 -3.73 -0.78 2.21
C ALA A 48 -5.03 -0.53 1.42
N ASN A 49 -5.36 -1.41 0.47
CA ASN A 49 -6.61 -1.31 -0.30
C ASN A 49 -7.84 -1.45 0.60
N ARG A 50 -7.83 -2.39 1.55
CA ARG A 50 -8.92 -2.55 2.53
C ARG A 50 -9.08 -1.28 3.36
N PHE A 51 -7.98 -0.72 3.86
CA PHE A 51 -8.00 0.51 4.65
C PHE A 51 -8.56 1.69 3.85
N ILE A 52 -8.04 1.93 2.64
CA ILE A 52 -8.56 2.98 1.75
C ILE A 52 -10.05 2.78 1.49
N LYS A 53 -10.46 1.55 1.18
CA LYS A 53 -11.87 1.21 0.96
C LYS A 53 -12.73 1.48 2.19
N THR A 54 -12.25 1.16 3.39
CA THR A 54 -12.95 1.49 4.65
C THR A 54 -13.07 3.00 4.86
N ILE A 55 -12.03 3.79 4.59
CA ILE A 55 -12.11 5.25 4.71
C ILE A 55 -13.08 5.84 3.68
N LEU A 56 -13.10 5.32 2.46
CA LEU A 56 -13.97 5.81 1.38
C LEU A 56 -15.42 5.35 1.53
N LEU A 57 -15.67 4.13 2.03
CA LEU A 57 -17.01 3.58 2.25
C LEU A 57 -17.56 3.83 3.66
N GLY A 58 -16.72 4.21 4.61
CA GLY A 58 -17.10 4.53 5.99
C GLY A 58 -17.76 5.90 6.18
N ARG A 59 -18.26 6.49 5.09
CA ARG A 59 -19.23 7.59 5.14
C ARG A 59 -20.60 7.03 4.76
N GLN A 60 -21.27 6.43 5.72
CA GLN A 60 -22.71 6.21 5.68
C GLN A 60 -23.31 6.58 7.02
#